data_AF-V7HF41-F1
#
_entry.id   AF-V7HF41-F1
#
_cell.length_a   1.000
_cell.length_b   1.000
_cell.length_c   1.000
_cell.angle_alpha   90.00
_cell.angle_beta   90.00
_cell.angle_gamma   90.00
#
_symmetry.space_group_name_H-M   'P 1'
#
loop_
_entity.id
_entity.type
_entity.pdbx_description
1 polymer ?
#
loop_
_entity_poly.entity_id
_entity_poly.type
_entity_poly.pdbx_seq_one_letter_code
_entity_poly.pdbx_strand_id
1 'polypeptide(L)'
;MDHFDLGTYRRPISTASAETQRWFDIGLNWCYGFNHEEGIKCFEKALATDPDCAFVHWGIAYAAGPFYNLTWNEHGKDEQTVRPNAASTMSSSRAMWRSPRRACVGRARRRAKLLSLKSRRPTSRVGFAF
;
A
#
# COMPACT_ATOMS: atom_id res chain seq x y z
N MET A 1 -12.43 -18.55 -17.15
CA MET A 1 -11.63 -17.44 -17.73
C MET A 1 -10.81 -16.87 -16.58
N ASP A 2 -9.66 -17.48 -16.29
CA ASP A 2 -9.25 -17.61 -14.87
C ASP A 2 -8.19 -16.61 -14.39
N HIS A 3 -7.76 -15.65 -15.21
CA HIS A 3 -6.95 -14.52 -14.75
C HIS A 3 -6.90 -13.42 -15.81
N PHE A 4 -7.17 -12.17 -15.43
CA PHE A 4 -6.95 -11.02 -16.30
C PHE A 4 -5.52 -10.50 -16.05
N ASP A 5 -4.70 -10.40 -17.10
CA ASP A 5 -3.33 -9.91 -16.98
C ASP A 5 -3.31 -8.38 -16.86
N LEU A 6 -2.98 -7.89 -15.67
CA LEU A 6 -2.90 -6.47 -15.32
C LEU A 6 -1.46 -5.92 -15.39
N GLY A 7 -0.51 -6.75 -15.85
CA GLY A 7 0.91 -6.45 -15.81
C GLY A 7 1.54 -6.66 -14.43
N THR A 8 2.84 -6.36 -14.35
CA THR A 8 3.70 -6.74 -13.22
C THR A 8 4.11 -5.54 -12.35
N TYR A 9 3.45 -4.40 -12.50
CA TYR A 9 3.77 -3.23 -11.68
C TYR A 9 3.49 -3.53 -10.20
N ARG A 10 4.39 -3.04 -9.35
CA ARG A 10 4.38 -3.27 -7.91
C ARG A 10 4.83 -2.02 -7.18
N ARG A 11 4.12 -1.68 -6.11
CA ARG A 11 4.47 -0.58 -5.21
C ARG A 11 4.66 -1.11 -3.80
N PRO A 12 5.91 -1.20 -3.30
CA PRO A 12 6.16 -1.63 -1.93
C PRO A 12 5.46 -0.74 -0.91
N ILE A 13 4.62 -1.33 -0.07
CA ILE A 13 3.90 -0.66 1.02
C ILE A 13 4.37 -1.17 2.39
N SER A 14 4.03 -0.41 3.43
CA SER A 14 4.42 -0.73 4.81
C SER A 14 3.50 -1.78 5.45
N THR A 15 3.53 -3.02 4.96
CA THR A 15 2.82 -4.19 5.54
C THR A 15 3.82 -5.28 5.94
N ALA A 16 3.39 -6.21 6.80
CA ALA A 16 4.11 -7.45 7.08
C ALA A 16 3.55 -8.65 6.28
N SER A 17 2.36 -8.52 5.71
CA SER A 17 1.68 -9.58 4.97
C SER A 17 2.04 -9.53 3.48
N ALA A 18 2.58 -10.64 2.98
CA ALA A 18 2.83 -10.80 1.55
C ALA A 18 1.52 -10.80 0.74
N GLU A 19 0.43 -11.28 1.32
CA GLU A 19 -0.90 -11.30 0.70
C GLU A 19 -1.49 -9.89 0.60
N THR A 20 -1.39 -9.07 1.64
CA THR A 20 -1.80 -7.65 1.59
C THR A 20 -1.04 -6.90 0.52
N GLN A 21 0.28 -7.11 0.42
CA GLN A 21 1.09 -6.50 -0.64
C GLN A 21 0.62 -6.93 -2.03
N ARG A 22 0.33 -8.23 -2.23
CA ARG A 22 -0.15 -8.76 -3.51
C ARG A 22 -1.49 -8.15 -3.91
N TRP A 23 -2.47 -8.14 -3.01
CA TRP A 23 -3.79 -7.58 -3.30
C TRP A 23 -3.74 -6.07 -3.51
N PHE A 24 -2.86 -5.36 -2.80
CA PHE A 24 -2.63 -3.93 -3.04
C PHE A 24 -2.04 -3.66 -4.43
N ASP A 25 -1.05 -4.45 -4.86
CA ASP A 25 -0.44 -4.29 -6.19
C ASP A 25 -1.48 -4.57 -7.30
N ILE A 26 -2.30 -5.61 -7.16
CA ILE A 26 -3.37 -5.94 -8.11
C ILE A 26 -4.42 -4.82 -8.16
N GLY A 27 -4.87 -4.34 -7.00
CA GLY A 27 -5.85 -3.25 -6.92
C GLY A 27 -5.35 -1.95 -7.55
N LEU A 28 -4.06 -1.64 -7.35
CA LEU A 28 -3.44 -0.46 -7.95
C LEU A 28 -3.36 -0.57 -9.48
N ASN A 29 -3.06 -1.76 -10.01
CA ASN A 29 -3.02 -1.98 -11.45
C ASN A 29 -4.42 -1.89 -12.07
N TRP A 30 -5.48 -2.36 -11.37
CA TRP A 30 -6.86 -2.13 -11.80
C TRP A 30 -7.21 -0.65 -11.90
N CYS A 31 -6.81 0.15 -10.91
CA CYS A 31 -7.01 1.60 -10.96
C CYS A 31 -6.24 2.26 -12.12
N TYR A 32 -5.02 1.80 -12.41
CA TYR A 32 -4.26 2.28 -13.58
C TYR A 32 -4.91 1.87 -14.92
N GLY A 33 -5.65 0.76 -14.93
CA GLY A 33 -6.54 0.37 -16.03
C GLY A 33 -7.91 1.05 -16.00
N PHE A 34 -8.11 2.09 -15.18
CA PHE A 34 -9.35 2.84 -15.01
C PHE A 34 -10.55 2.03 -14.46
N ASN A 35 -10.32 0.84 -13.94
CA ASN A 35 -11.36 0.05 -13.26
C ASN A 35 -11.25 0.24 -11.74
N HIS A 36 -11.96 1.23 -11.23
CA HIS A 36 -11.91 1.58 -9.81
C HIS A 36 -12.67 0.58 -8.94
N GLU A 37 -13.75 -0.01 -9.44
CA GLU A 37 -14.56 -0.98 -8.69
C GLU A 37 -13.80 -2.26 -8.37
N GLU A 38 -13.11 -2.84 -9.37
CA GLU A 38 -12.25 -4.00 -9.15
C GLU A 38 -11.05 -3.66 -8.26
N GLY A 39 -10.55 -2.42 -8.35
CA GLY A 39 -9.55 -1.88 -7.42
C GLY A 39 -10.03 -1.95 -5.96
N ILE A 40 -11.23 -1.43 -5.67
CA ILE A 40 -11.83 -1.45 -4.33
C ILE A 40 -11.96 -2.89 -3.81
N LYS A 41 -12.51 -3.80 -4.62
CA LYS A 41 -12.65 -5.23 -4.23
C LYS A 41 -11.31 -5.86 -3.88
N CYS A 42 -10.23 -5.50 -4.59
CA CYS A 42 -8.89 -5.98 -4.28
C CYS A 42 -8.36 -5.39 -2.97
N PHE A 43 -8.57 -4.10 -2.72
CA PHE A 43 -8.15 -3.48 -1.46
C PHE A 43 -8.94 -4.01 -0.25
N GLU A 44 -10.23 -4.30 -0.39
CA GLU A 44 -11.03 -4.95 0.67
C GLU A 44 -10.48 -6.34 1.02
N LYS A 45 -10.04 -7.12 0.03
CA LYS A 45 -9.32 -8.39 0.28
C LYS A 45 -8.00 -8.16 1.01
N ALA A 46 -7.27 -7.10 0.67
CA ALA A 46 -6.03 -6.75 1.37
C ALA A 46 -6.28 -6.36 2.84
N LEU A 47 -7.41 -5.72 3.16
CA LEU A 47 -7.83 -5.40 4.53
C LEU A 47 -8.16 -6.64 5.35
N ALA A 48 -8.67 -7.71 4.73
CA ALA A 48 -8.96 -8.95 5.46
C ALA A 48 -7.69 -9.56 6.10
N THR A 49 -6.52 -9.34 5.50
CA THR A 49 -5.24 -9.85 6.02
C THR A 49 -4.47 -8.83 6.87
N ASP A 50 -4.58 -7.52 6.58
CA ASP A 50 -3.93 -6.46 7.36
C ASP A 50 -4.90 -5.27 7.54
N PRO A 51 -5.83 -5.35 8.52
CA PRO A 51 -6.88 -4.35 8.72
C PRO A 51 -6.35 -2.97 9.09
N ASP A 52 -5.14 -2.89 9.66
CA ASP A 52 -4.51 -1.65 10.10
C ASP A 52 -3.56 -1.05 9.05
N CYS A 53 -3.54 -1.60 7.83
CA CYS A 53 -2.64 -1.12 6.79
C CYS A 53 -3.07 0.24 6.24
N ALA A 54 -2.37 1.31 6.64
CA ALA A 54 -2.61 2.68 6.18
C ALA A 54 -2.71 2.81 4.65
N PHE A 55 -1.87 2.08 3.92
CA PHE A 55 -1.82 2.15 2.46
C PHE A 55 -3.03 1.51 1.81
N VAL A 56 -3.59 0.44 2.39
CA VAL A 56 -4.79 -0.20 1.84
C VAL A 56 -6.01 0.70 2.03
N HIS A 57 -6.16 1.32 3.20
CA HIS A 57 -7.19 2.35 3.43
C HIS A 57 -7.06 3.53 2.44
N TRP A 58 -5.83 3.98 2.19
CA TRP A 58 -5.57 4.98 1.15
C TRP A 58 -5.98 4.50 -0.24
N GLY A 59 -5.71 3.23 -0.59
CA GLY A 59 -6.09 2.64 -1.87
C GLY A 59 -7.60 2.65 -2.11
N ILE A 60 -8.38 2.27 -1.09
CA ILE A 60 -9.85 2.34 -1.13
C ILE A 60 -10.32 3.79 -1.37
N ALA A 61 -9.76 4.74 -0.62
CA ALA A 61 -10.11 6.15 -0.78
C ALA A 61 -9.72 6.69 -2.17
N TYR A 62 -8.57 6.28 -2.69
CA TYR A 62 -8.11 6.63 -4.03
C TYR A 62 -9.06 6.12 -5.12
N ALA A 63 -9.48 4.86 -5.03
CA ALA A 63 -10.40 4.26 -6.00
C ALA A 63 -11.84 4.78 -5.87
N ALA A 64 -12.31 5.06 -4.66
CA ALA A 64 -13.64 5.62 -4.41
C ALA A 64 -13.77 7.10 -4.83
N GLY A 65 -12.65 7.80 -5.01
CA GLY A 65 -12.63 9.19 -5.44
C GLY A 65 -13.30 9.41 -6.81
N PRO A 66 -13.83 10.62 -7.07
CA PRO A 66 -14.49 10.94 -8.33
C PRO A 66 -13.50 10.83 -9.49
N PHE A 67 -13.99 10.45 -10.66
CA PHE A 67 -13.19 10.52 -11.87
C PHE A 67 -12.99 11.99 -12.25
N TYR A 68 -11.77 12.37 -12.65
CA TYR A 68 -11.49 13.76 -13.01
C TYR A 68 -12.38 14.27 -14.15
N ASN A 69 -12.74 13.38 -15.07
CA ASN A 69 -13.60 13.63 -16.23
C ASN A 69 -15.08 13.38 -15.97
N LEU A 70 -15.48 13.07 -14.73
CA LEU A 70 -16.88 12.89 -14.36
C LEU A 70 -17.22 13.90 -13.26
N THR A 71 -17.92 14.96 -13.65
CA THR A 71 -18.30 16.01 -12.71
C THR A 71 -19.32 15.49 -11.70
N TRP A 72 -19.43 16.16 -10.55
CA TRP A 72 -20.35 15.76 -9.48
C TRP A 72 -21.79 15.56 -9.97
N ASN A 73 -22.22 16.40 -10.92
CA ASN A 73 -23.57 16.40 -11.48
C ASN A 73 -23.84 15.24 -12.45
N GLU A 74 -22.78 14.61 -12.98
CA GLU A 74 -22.87 13.49 -13.93
C GLU A 74 -22.89 12.13 -13.23
N HIS A 75 -22.58 12.08 -11.93
CA HIS A 75 -22.72 10.86 -11.15
C HIS A 75 -24.19 10.46 -11.00
N GLY A 76 -24.48 9.17 -11.11
CA GLY A 76 -25.79 8.62 -10.72
C GLY A 76 -26.08 8.89 -9.25
N LYS A 77 -27.36 9.05 -8.88
CA LYS A 77 -27.76 9.32 -7.48
C LYS A 77 -27.21 8.27 -6.50
N ASP A 78 -27.15 7.01 -6.91
CA ASP A 78 -26.61 5.92 -6.09
C ASP A 78 -25.10 6.06 -5.87
N GLU A 79 -24.34 6.40 -6.92
CA GLU A 79 -22.88 6.62 -6.81
C GLU A 79 -22.55 7.83 -5.93
N GLN A 80 -23.34 8.90 -6.01
CA GLN A 80 -23.21 10.07 -5.15
C GLN A 80 -23.41 9.74 -3.67
N THR A 81 -24.16 8.68 -3.35
CA THR A 81 -24.50 8.29 -1.97
C THR A 81 -23.50 7.25 -1.42
N VAL A 82 -22.99 6.36 -2.27
CA VAL A 82 -22.05 5.29 -1.89
C VAL A 82 -20.62 5.80 -1.69
N ARG A 83 -20.13 6.65 -2.61
CA ARG A 83 -18.76 7.19 -2.58
C ARG A 83 -18.41 8.04 -1.33
N PRO A 84 -19.29 8.89 -0.77
CA PRO A 84 -18.96 9.63 0.45
C PRO A 84 -18.80 8.74 1.68
N ASN A 85 -19.35 7.52 1.71
CA ASN A 85 -19.13 6.60 2.82
C ASN A 85 -17.71 6.01 2.86
N ALA A 86 -16.99 5.99 1.73
CA ALA A 86 -15.56 5.67 1.72
C ALA A 86 -14.70 6.78 2.38
N ALA A 87 -15.18 8.02 2.41
CA ALA A 87 -14.55 9.09 3.21
C ALA A 87 -14.70 8.84 4.72
N SER A 88 -15.73 8.11 5.17
CA SER A 88 -15.85 7.66 6.56
C SER A 88 -14.72 6.70 6.93
N THR A 89 -14.23 5.88 5.99
CA THR A 89 -13.02 5.04 6.18
C THR A 89 -11.79 5.90 6.45
N MET A 90 -11.62 7.03 5.73
CA MET A 90 -10.54 8.00 6.02
C MET A 90 -10.68 8.67 7.40
N SER A 91 -11.91 8.83 7.91
CA SER A 91 -12.15 9.35 9.26
C SER A 91 -11.65 8.39 10.33
N SER A 92 -11.84 7.08 10.14
CA SER A 92 -11.26 6.04 11.00
C SER A 92 -9.73 5.99 10.90
N SER A 93 -9.14 6.29 9.73
CA SER A 93 -7.69 6.40 9.56
C SER A 93 -7.09 7.70 10.11
N ARG A 94 -7.91 8.68 10.52
CA ARG A 94 -7.43 9.99 11.02
C ARG A 94 -6.56 9.85 12.28
N ALA A 95 -6.74 8.78 13.06
CA ALA A 95 -5.86 8.41 14.17
C ALA A 95 -4.49 7.89 13.71
N MET A 96 -4.42 7.24 12.54
CA MET A 96 -3.22 6.61 11.98
C MET A 96 -2.22 7.63 11.42
N TRP A 97 -2.71 8.68 10.74
CA TRP A 97 -1.87 9.76 10.19
C TRP A 97 -1.41 10.78 11.25
N ARG A 98 -2.05 10.81 12.42
CA ARG A 98 -1.65 11.65 13.56
C ARG A 98 -0.49 11.08 14.37
N SER A 99 -0.03 9.86 14.10
CA SER A 99 1.12 9.27 14.80
C SER A 99 2.44 9.72 14.15
N PRO A 100 3.26 10.58 14.78
CA PRO A 100 4.43 11.14 14.13
C PRO A 100 5.55 10.08 14.05
N ARG A 101 5.99 9.78 12.83
CA ARG A 101 7.38 9.41 12.47
C ARG A 101 8.00 8.10 13.02
N ARG A 102 7.38 7.32 13.91
CA ARG A 102 8.08 6.17 14.53
C ARG A 102 8.15 4.90 13.67
N ALA A 103 7.13 4.58 12.88
CA ALA A 103 7.08 3.32 12.14
C ALA A 103 8.01 3.27 10.91
N CYS A 104 8.08 4.37 10.13
CA CYS A 104 8.90 4.43 8.91
C CYS A 104 10.40 4.58 9.22
N VAL A 105 10.76 5.34 10.26
CA VAL A 105 12.18 5.58 10.64
C VAL A 105 12.80 4.34 11.30
N GLY A 106 12.01 3.54 12.04
CA GLY A 106 12.50 2.35 12.72
C GLY A 106 13.00 1.25 11.79
N ARG A 107 12.36 1.05 10.62
CA ARG A 107 12.82 0.10 9.59
C ARG A 107 14.05 0.60 8.84
N ALA A 108 14.11 1.90 8.52
CA ALA A 108 15.28 2.51 7.90
C ALA A 108 16.53 2.44 8.81
N ARG A 109 16.39 2.73 10.11
CA ARG A 109 17.50 2.61 11.09
C ARG A 109 17.99 1.18 11.26
N ARG A 110 17.09 0.18 11.30
CA ARG A 110 17.49 -1.23 11.41
C ARG A 110 18.28 -1.69 10.18
N ARG A 111 17.85 -1.32 8.97
CA ARG A 111 18.57 -1.62 7.73
C ARG A 111 19.94 -0.94 7.68
N ALA A 112 20.02 0.33 8.06
CA ALA A 112 21.29 1.07 8.13
C ALA A 112 22.26 0.48 9.16
N LYS A 113 21.77 0.06 10.34
CA LYS A 113 22.60 -0.57 11.37
C LYS A 113 23.10 -1.95 10.93
N LEU A 114 22.27 -2.76 10.27
CA LEU A 114 22.68 -4.05 9.68
C LEU A 114 23.71 -3.90 8.56
N LEU A 115 23.55 -2.89 7.69
CA LEU A 115 24.54 -2.56 6.65
C LEU A 115 25.87 -2.10 7.27
N SER A 116 25.84 -1.27 8.31
CA SER A 116 27.03 -0.82 9.04
C SER A 116 27.70 -1.94 9.86
N LEU A 117 26.95 -2.95 10.32
CA LEU A 117 27.51 -4.11 11.03
C LEU A 117 28.16 -5.10 10.06
N LYS A 118 27.63 -5.24 8.84
CA LYS A 118 28.25 -6.06 7.78
C LYS A 118 29.56 -5.47 7.26
N SER A 119 29.69 -4.13 7.20
CA SER A 119 30.93 -3.47 6.77
C SER A 119 32.02 -3.39 7.85
N ARG A 120 31.70 -3.69 9.11
CA ARG A 120 32.62 -3.61 10.26
C ARG A 120 33.20 -4.95 10.71
N ARG A 121 32.98 -6.05 9.98
CA ARG A 121 33.66 -7.31 10.30
C ARG A 121 35.17 -7.12 10.05
N PRO A 122 36.03 -7.27 11.06
CA PRO A 122 37.46 -7.14 10.87
C PRO A 122 37.96 -8.33 10.04
N THR A 123 38.64 -8.04 8.92
CA THR A 123 39.52 -8.99 8.26
C THR A 123 40.83 -9.04 9.04
N SER A 124 40.91 -9.89 10.07
CA SER A 124 42.18 -10.20 10.73
C SER A 124 42.50 -11.69 10.54
N ARG A 125 43.39 -11.97 9.56
CA ARG A 125 44.79 -12.50 9.66
C ARG A 125 44.80 -14.02 9.81
N VAL A 126 45.60 -14.79 9.05
CA VAL A 126 47.06 -15.08 9.14
C VAL A 126 47.49 -15.65 7.75
N GLY A 127 48.70 -15.48 7.17
CA GLY A 127 50.04 -15.49 7.75
C GLY A 127 51.17 -15.18 6.77
N PHE A 128 52.37 -15.04 7.37
CA PHE A 128 53.69 -14.88 6.76
C PHE A 128 54.35 -16.26 6.50
N ALA A 129 54.98 -16.43 5.33
CA ALA A 129 56.14 -17.26 4.99
C ALA A 129 56.34 -17.10 3.46
N PHE A 130 57.50 -16.80 2.87
CA PHE A 130 58.91 -17.07 3.19
C PHE A 130 59.79 -15.85 2.91
#